data_AF-A0A8J5JBX8-F1
#
_entry.id   AF-A0A8J5JBX8-F1
#
_cell.length_a   1.000
_cell.length_b   1.000
_cell.length_c   1.000
_cell.angle_alpha   90.00
_cell.angle_beta   90.00
_cell.angle_gamma   90.00
#
_symmetry.space_group_name_H-M   'P 1'
#
loop_
_entity.id
_entity.type
_entity.pdbx_description
1 polymer ?
#
loop_
_entity_poly.entity_id
_entity_poly.type
_entity_poly.pdbx_seq_one_letter_code
_entity_poly.pdbx_strand_id
1 'polypeptide(L)'
;MTPKTKVVLKEKTILKWGKDWLLCEMKGKTLEIHCRACRESVNGSSGCRGAVSVDPFVRGTTNIKKYAVDRHGMSGHHQAAYAAWKTKHHQEEPIVDTVVRINTEYVNMLKLFDITYYLAKHELPFTHLSTLVTLEKKHGVEIEMTCTIPSQARIDELLWSFSAIYHKLPKRPRELKEVYDILQDNTLKHIREDDTRWLEHRRRLLAALDTCYPELIKHLGNICERHDTEEETPTLRSWLMRLTHFRFPLHLAFYRDILQELSEVLMLFQKEGVSVAHVIEGVKTHQQVLEDMITCDGAKVKVLRQGVSQDRYRGVSFSQVREAEDDFVNSRGRLIHSILHCLTEKFHSFTTDEVLRATAVLDPKNWPQDLTGYGYDEIQLLLHHYESVLTHNGCNTLEALAEWVRLKLTIRKHYHGVPWSQLWGELFTRRRLEYENILHLAEIILVFPLSTHKLERTFSTMCRVRTDWRVNLDTTTLDDLMQVSIEGPSATDFTGDSAVTRWWREGRQDKRLQASTPSTGAPSSLPPT
;
A
#
# COMPACT_ATOMS: atom_id res chain seq x y z
N MET A 1 22.37 -44.30 1.36
CA MET A 1 22.48 -42.97 2.02
C MET A 1 23.68 -42.98 2.95
N THR A 2 24.59 -42.02 2.81
CA THR A 2 25.76 -41.95 3.71
C THR A 2 25.32 -41.56 5.13
N PRO A 3 26.07 -41.91 6.18
CA PRO A 3 25.73 -41.58 7.57
C PRO A 3 25.50 -40.07 7.78
N LYS A 4 26.24 -39.23 7.05
CA LYS A 4 26.09 -37.77 7.05
C LYS A 4 24.72 -37.32 6.52
N THR A 5 24.19 -37.94 5.45
CA THR A 5 22.89 -37.55 4.88
C THR A 5 21.71 -37.85 5.81
N LYS A 6 21.75 -38.99 6.56
CA LYS A 6 20.70 -39.34 7.53
C LYS A 6 20.66 -38.39 8.73
N VAL A 7 21.81 -37.86 9.15
CA VAL A 7 21.92 -36.90 10.25
C VAL A 7 21.34 -35.55 9.86
N VAL A 8 21.68 -35.04 8.68
CA VAL A 8 21.15 -33.76 8.15
C VAL A 8 19.63 -33.81 8.00
N LEU A 9 19.06 -34.94 7.59
CA LEU A 9 17.60 -35.13 7.52
C LEU A 9 16.93 -35.10 8.90
N LYS A 10 17.57 -35.67 9.93
CA LYS A 10 17.06 -35.64 11.31
C LYS A 10 17.11 -34.24 11.91
N GLU A 11 18.20 -33.51 11.69
CA GLU A 11 18.34 -32.12 12.13
C GLU A 11 17.29 -31.20 11.46
N LYS A 12 17.11 -31.32 10.14
CA LYS A 12 16.03 -30.62 9.42
C LYS A 12 14.64 -30.98 9.93
N THR A 13 14.43 -32.20 10.40
CA THR A 13 13.14 -32.64 10.97
C THR A 13 12.90 -32.00 12.35
N ILE A 14 13.95 -31.85 13.17
CA ILE A 14 13.87 -31.21 14.48
C ILE A 14 13.63 -29.69 14.33
N LEU A 15 14.30 -29.04 13.38
CA LEU A 15 14.11 -27.61 13.08
C LEU A 15 12.66 -27.28 12.70
N LYS A 16 11.97 -28.20 11.99
CA LYS A 16 10.55 -28.06 11.66
C LYS A 16 9.59 -28.05 12.87
N TRP A 17 10.06 -28.37 14.07
CA TRP A 17 9.22 -28.33 15.27
C TRP A 17 9.10 -26.93 15.89
N GLY A 18 9.88 -25.95 15.40
CA GLY A 18 9.71 -24.53 15.75
C GLY A 18 9.94 -24.21 17.23
N LYS A 19 10.86 -24.94 17.88
CA LYS A 19 11.22 -24.72 19.29
C LYS A 19 12.59 -24.02 19.34
N ASP A 20 12.57 -22.74 19.64
CA ASP A 20 13.73 -21.83 19.75
C ASP A 20 14.74 -22.22 20.85
N TRP A 21 14.26 -22.86 21.91
CA TRP A 21 15.07 -23.34 23.04
C TRP A 21 15.83 -24.65 22.77
N LEU A 22 15.65 -25.29 21.61
CA LEU A 22 16.30 -26.55 21.25
C LEU A 22 17.66 -26.32 20.58
N LEU A 23 18.64 -27.15 20.94
CA LEU A 23 19.97 -27.15 20.34
C LEU A 23 20.34 -28.56 19.91
N CYS A 24 20.78 -28.70 18.66
CA CYS A 24 21.29 -29.95 18.12
C CYS A 24 22.83 -29.91 18.15
N GLU A 25 23.46 -30.87 18.80
CA GLU A 25 24.92 -30.99 18.83
C GLU A 25 25.36 -32.36 18.29
N MET A 26 26.47 -32.37 17.55
CA MET A 26 27.07 -33.58 17.01
C MET A 26 28.17 -34.08 17.93
N LYS A 27 27.98 -35.26 18.52
CA LYS A 27 29.05 -36.00 19.21
C LYS A 27 29.45 -37.20 18.38
N GLY A 28 30.56 -37.08 17.65
CA GLY A 28 31.04 -38.13 16.76
C GLY A 28 30.07 -38.41 15.60
N LYS A 29 29.43 -39.59 15.61
CA LYS A 29 28.46 -40.03 14.57
C LYS A 29 26.99 -39.94 15.01
N THR A 30 26.71 -39.44 16.21
CA THR A 30 25.37 -39.35 16.80
C THR A 30 24.94 -37.91 17.03
N LEU A 31 23.69 -37.62 16.69
CA LEU A 31 23.04 -36.33 16.91
C LEU A 31 22.34 -36.35 18.27
N GLU A 32 22.75 -35.45 19.17
CA GLU A 32 22.12 -35.23 20.47
C GLU A 32 21.33 -33.92 20.46
N ILE A 33 20.20 -33.90 21.15
CA ILE A 33 19.41 -32.68 21.38
C ILE A 33 19.53 -32.23 22.83
N HIS A 34 19.63 -30.92 23.01
CA HIS A 34 19.75 -30.23 24.28
C HIS A 34 18.72 -29.11 24.40
N CYS A 35 18.33 -28.76 25.62
CA CYS A 35 17.56 -27.56 25.91
C CYS A 35 18.50 -26.45 26.38
N ARG A 36 18.56 -25.33 25.64
CA ARG A 36 19.42 -24.18 25.95
C ARG A 36 19.04 -23.54 27.29
N ALA A 37 17.74 -23.30 27.48
CA ALA A 37 17.21 -22.70 28.69
C ALA A 37 17.52 -23.49 29.96
N CYS A 38 17.23 -24.79 29.96
CA CYS A 38 17.50 -25.65 31.11
C CYS A 38 19.00 -25.85 31.34
N ARG A 39 19.83 -25.90 30.29
CA ARG A 39 21.29 -26.07 30.42
C ARG A 39 21.96 -24.84 31.03
N GLU A 40 21.49 -23.65 30.69
CA GLU A 40 22.01 -22.40 31.25
C GLU A 40 21.54 -22.14 32.68
N SER A 41 20.30 -22.53 33.02
CA SER A 41 19.79 -22.38 34.39
C SER A 41 20.57 -23.22 35.41
N VAL A 42 21.12 -24.37 35.00
CA VAL A 42 22.01 -25.21 35.84
C VAL A 42 23.35 -24.51 36.12
N ASN A 43 23.89 -23.80 35.12
CA ASN A 43 25.21 -23.17 35.22
C ASN A 43 25.20 -21.84 36.01
N GLY A 44 24.02 -21.21 36.17
CA GLY A 44 23.87 -19.90 36.80
C GLY A 44 23.45 -19.87 38.28
N SER A 45 23.10 -21.00 38.89
CA SER A 45 22.49 -21.03 40.24
C SER A 45 23.27 -21.88 41.25
N SER A 46 23.89 -21.24 42.24
CA SER A 46 24.60 -21.89 43.36
C SER A 46 23.69 -22.60 44.39
N GLY A 47 22.38 -22.76 44.13
CA GLY A 47 21.39 -23.08 45.18
C GLY A 47 20.60 -24.40 45.09
N CYS A 48 20.62 -25.15 43.98
CA CYS A 48 19.71 -26.31 43.83
C CYS A 48 20.39 -27.50 43.12
N ARG A 49 21.32 -28.17 43.81
CA ARG A 49 22.11 -29.29 43.23
C ARG A 49 21.42 -30.67 43.24
N GLY A 50 20.18 -30.78 43.72
CA GLY A 50 19.56 -32.08 44.02
C GLY A 50 18.77 -32.76 42.90
N ALA A 51 18.16 -32.02 41.96
CA ALA A 51 17.21 -32.61 40.99
C ALA A 51 17.48 -32.25 39.51
N VAL A 52 18.34 -31.27 39.23
CA VAL A 52 18.53 -30.69 37.89
C VAL A 52 19.69 -31.36 37.11
N SER A 53 20.51 -32.16 37.79
CA SER A 53 21.67 -32.85 37.20
C SER A 53 21.31 -34.07 36.34
N VAL A 54 20.05 -34.56 36.36
CA VAL A 54 19.65 -35.83 35.74
C VAL A 54 18.79 -35.65 34.48
N ASP A 55 18.38 -34.43 34.13
CA ASP A 55 17.55 -34.21 32.93
C ASP A 55 18.34 -34.56 31.65
N PRO A 56 17.85 -35.52 30.83
CA PRO A 56 18.47 -35.89 29.57
C PRO A 56 18.65 -34.72 28.59
N PHE A 57 17.79 -33.70 28.64
CA PHE A 57 17.89 -32.51 27.77
C PHE A 57 18.96 -31.51 28.24
N VAL A 58 19.48 -31.64 29.46
CA VAL A 58 20.63 -30.85 29.94
C VAL A 58 21.94 -31.51 29.50
N ARG A 59 22.07 -32.84 29.68
CA ARG A 59 23.29 -33.61 29.32
C ARG A 59 23.41 -33.93 27.82
N GLY A 60 22.29 -33.96 27.12
CA GLY A 60 22.18 -34.40 25.73
C GLY A 60 21.44 -35.73 25.65
N THR A 61 20.41 -35.78 24.81
CA THR A 61 19.64 -37.01 24.57
C THR A 61 19.59 -37.35 23.09
N THR A 62 19.68 -38.63 22.78
CA THR A 62 19.47 -39.17 21.43
C THR A 62 18.01 -39.56 21.17
N ASN A 63 17.12 -39.35 22.15
CA ASN A 63 15.69 -39.67 22.04
C ASN A 63 14.93 -38.57 21.28
N ILE A 64 15.10 -38.57 19.96
CA ILE A 64 14.50 -37.61 19.02
C ILE A 64 13.05 -38.01 18.70
N LYS A 65 12.17 -38.01 19.71
CA LYS A 65 10.72 -38.17 19.53
C LYS A 65 10.02 -36.86 19.87
N LYS A 66 9.19 -36.34 18.97
CA LYS A 66 8.47 -35.06 19.14
C LYS A 66 7.71 -34.99 20.47
N TYR A 67 6.98 -36.05 20.82
CA TYR A 67 6.29 -36.17 22.11
C TYR A 67 7.21 -36.02 23.34
N ALA A 68 8.44 -36.53 23.30
CA ALA A 68 9.37 -36.42 24.42
C ALA A 68 9.86 -34.98 24.60
N VAL A 69 10.05 -34.26 23.49
CA VAL A 69 10.38 -32.83 23.47
C VAL A 69 9.22 -32.00 23.98
N ASP A 70 8.00 -32.25 23.50
CA ASP A 70 6.81 -31.50 23.94
C ASP A 70 6.55 -31.71 25.43
N ARG A 71 6.70 -32.94 25.92
CA ARG A 71 6.56 -33.26 27.36
C ARG A 71 7.64 -32.57 28.22
N HIS A 72 8.87 -32.45 27.73
CA HIS A 72 9.91 -31.67 28.42
C HIS A 72 9.54 -30.18 28.45
N GLY A 73 9.06 -29.64 27.32
CA GLY A 73 8.61 -28.25 27.20
C GLY A 73 7.44 -27.88 28.13
N MET A 74 6.60 -28.86 28.47
CA MET A 74 5.49 -28.68 29.41
C MET A 74 5.88 -28.87 30.88
N SER A 75 7.12 -29.27 31.18
CA SER A 75 7.55 -29.44 32.56
C SER A 75 7.69 -28.08 33.25
N GLY A 76 7.22 -27.97 34.49
CA GLY A 76 7.28 -26.71 35.25
C GLY A 76 8.71 -26.18 35.43
N HIS A 77 9.70 -27.07 35.49
CA HIS A 77 11.11 -26.68 35.55
C HIS A 77 11.60 -26.04 34.23
N HIS A 78 11.24 -26.64 33.09
CA HIS A 78 11.52 -26.05 31.79
C HIS A 78 10.82 -24.70 31.64
N GLN A 79 9.54 -24.57 32.02
CA GLN A 79 8.82 -23.30 31.89
C GLN A 79 9.47 -22.18 32.70
N ALA A 80 9.92 -22.47 33.92
CA ALA A 80 10.65 -21.50 34.75
C ALA A 80 12.03 -21.13 34.16
N ALA A 81 12.81 -22.14 33.73
CA ALA A 81 14.12 -21.93 33.12
C ALA A 81 14.01 -21.19 31.77
N TYR A 82 13.02 -21.53 30.96
CA TYR A 82 12.74 -20.92 29.67
C TYR A 82 12.24 -19.48 29.83
N ALA A 83 11.38 -19.18 30.80
CA ALA A 83 11.00 -17.79 31.08
C ALA A 83 12.22 -16.92 31.41
N ALA A 84 13.10 -17.38 32.31
CA ALA A 84 14.32 -16.66 32.68
C ALA A 84 15.32 -16.55 31.51
N TRP A 85 15.50 -17.63 30.74
CA TRP A 85 16.34 -17.65 29.55
C TRP A 85 15.82 -16.71 28.46
N LYS A 86 14.50 -16.68 28.26
CA LYS A 86 13.80 -15.84 27.31
C LYS A 86 13.96 -14.35 27.64
N THR A 87 13.85 -13.97 28.92
CA THR A 87 14.12 -12.59 29.37
C THR A 87 15.59 -12.18 29.18
N LYS A 88 16.53 -13.13 29.31
CA LYS A 88 17.97 -12.86 29.21
C LYS A 88 18.51 -12.84 27.77
N HIS A 89 17.89 -13.60 26.86
CA HIS A 89 18.37 -13.82 25.49
C HIS A 89 17.52 -13.20 24.37
N HIS A 90 16.38 -12.57 24.66
CA HIS A 90 15.76 -11.72 23.65
C HIS A 90 16.45 -10.36 23.55
N GLN A 91 17.23 -10.21 22.47
CA GLN A 91 16.93 -9.11 21.57
C GLN A 91 15.53 -9.37 21.01
N GLU A 92 14.59 -8.47 21.28
CA GLU A 92 13.30 -8.44 20.60
C GLU A 92 13.56 -8.32 19.10
N GLU A 93 13.00 -9.22 18.29
CA GLU A 93 13.08 -9.11 16.83
C GLU A 93 12.56 -7.73 16.40
N PRO A 94 13.40 -6.89 15.77
CA PRO A 94 12.99 -5.56 15.37
C PRO A 94 11.91 -5.64 14.30
N ILE A 95 10.93 -4.73 14.36
CA ILE A 95 9.97 -4.46 13.26
C ILE A 95 10.69 -4.30 11.90
N VAL A 96 11.97 -3.90 11.91
CA VAL A 96 12.86 -3.77 10.75
C VAL A 96 13.07 -5.10 10.01
N ASP A 97 13.29 -6.23 10.71
CA ASP A 97 13.48 -7.53 10.06
C ASP A 97 12.19 -8.03 9.40
N THR A 98 11.05 -7.55 9.89
CA THR A 98 9.79 -7.88 9.23
C THR A 98 9.48 -6.98 8.04
N VAL A 99 9.95 -5.73 8.03
CA VAL A 99 9.87 -4.89 6.82
C VAL A 99 10.83 -5.39 5.73
N VAL A 100 12.01 -5.92 6.10
CA VAL A 100 12.90 -6.62 5.15
C VAL A 100 12.22 -7.89 4.61
N ARG A 101 11.47 -8.62 5.45
CA ARG A 101 10.68 -9.79 5.02
C ARG A 101 9.55 -9.43 4.04
N ILE A 102 8.91 -8.27 4.18
CA ILE A 102 7.89 -7.75 3.22
C ILE A 102 8.45 -7.61 1.80
N ASN A 103 9.69 -7.14 1.66
CA ASN A 103 10.33 -6.97 0.35
C ASN A 103 10.65 -8.32 -0.32
N THR A 104 11.11 -9.30 0.47
CA THR A 104 11.36 -10.68 0.02
C THR A 104 10.06 -11.43 -0.30
N GLU A 105 8.99 -11.17 0.47
CA GLU A 105 7.64 -11.71 0.26
C GLU A 105 6.98 -11.14 -1.01
N TYR A 106 7.18 -9.85 -1.33
CA TYR A 106 6.71 -9.21 -2.57
C TYR A 106 7.33 -9.84 -3.83
N VAL A 107 8.65 -10.08 -3.83
CA VAL A 107 9.34 -10.75 -4.95
C VAL A 107 8.90 -12.21 -5.11
N ASN A 108 8.59 -12.90 -4.01
CA ASN A 108 8.04 -14.27 -4.04
C ASN A 108 6.59 -14.31 -4.53
N MET A 109 5.81 -13.28 -4.21
CA MET A 109 4.42 -13.14 -4.65
C MET A 109 4.33 -12.88 -6.15
N LEU A 110 5.19 -12.02 -6.72
CA LEU A 110 5.25 -11.79 -8.18
C LEU A 110 5.54 -13.08 -8.98
N LYS A 111 6.48 -13.91 -8.52
CA LYS A 111 6.79 -15.20 -9.15
C LYS A 111 5.61 -16.19 -9.08
N LEU A 112 4.87 -16.19 -7.97
CA LEU A 112 3.64 -16.99 -7.84
C LEU A 112 2.52 -16.48 -8.74
N PHE A 113 2.44 -15.17 -8.93
CA PHE A 113 1.51 -14.54 -9.87
C PHE A 113 1.81 -14.89 -11.32
N ASP A 114 3.08 -14.93 -11.74
CA ASP A 114 3.44 -15.34 -13.10
C ASP A 114 3.07 -16.80 -13.40
N ILE A 115 3.30 -17.71 -12.44
CA ILE A 115 2.91 -19.12 -12.57
C ILE A 115 1.38 -19.26 -12.58
N THR A 116 0.69 -18.49 -11.75
CA THR A 116 -0.78 -18.50 -11.67
C THR A 116 -1.43 -17.89 -12.91
N TYR A 117 -0.84 -16.84 -13.45
CA TYR A 117 -1.25 -16.21 -14.71
C TYR A 117 -1.01 -17.15 -15.89
N TYR A 118 0.12 -17.87 -15.93
CA TYR A 118 0.37 -18.91 -16.93
C TYR A 118 -0.69 -20.02 -16.88
N LEU A 119 -1.04 -20.50 -15.68
CA LEU A 119 -2.10 -21.50 -15.49
C LEU A 119 -3.46 -20.98 -15.98
N ALA A 120 -3.81 -19.74 -15.63
CA ALA A 120 -5.06 -19.12 -16.04
C ALA A 120 -5.13 -18.87 -17.55
N LYS A 121 -4.04 -18.39 -18.16
CA LYS A 121 -3.95 -18.11 -19.60
C LYS A 121 -4.05 -19.36 -20.47
N HIS A 122 -3.60 -20.50 -19.95
CA HIS A 122 -3.66 -21.79 -20.64
C HIS A 122 -4.80 -22.69 -20.15
N GLU A 123 -5.74 -22.15 -19.35
CA GLU A 123 -6.91 -22.85 -18.80
C GLU A 123 -6.56 -24.15 -18.05
N LEU A 124 -5.38 -24.19 -17.42
CA LEU A 124 -4.92 -25.36 -16.69
C LEU A 124 -5.50 -25.39 -15.26
N PRO A 125 -5.82 -26.57 -14.71
CA PRO A 125 -6.36 -26.67 -13.35
C PRO A 125 -5.42 -26.09 -12.30
N PHE A 126 -5.96 -25.31 -11.37
CA PHE A 126 -5.19 -24.65 -10.30
C PHE A 126 -4.43 -25.64 -9.38
N THR A 127 -4.83 -26.91 -9.37
CA THR A 127 -4.10 -28.00 -8.68
C THR A 127 -2.64 -28.15 -9.15
N HIS A 128 -2.33 -27.75 -10.39
CA HIS A 128 -0.99 -27.77 -10.96
C HIS A 128 -0.05 -26.72 -10.39
N LEU A 129 -0.57 -25.66 -9.74
CA LEU A 129 0.23 -24.60 -9.10
C LEU A 129 1.23 -25.18 -8.10
N SER A 130 0.77 -26.13 -7.27
CA SER A 130 1.62 -26.80 -6.27
C SER A 130 2.80 -27.57 -6.90
N THR A 131 2.58 -28.15 -8.08
CA THR A 131 3.57 -28.97 -8.78
C THR A 131 4.57 -28.11 -9.53
N LEU A 132 4.12 -27.04 -10.19
CA LEU A 132 4.97 -26.06 -10.89
C LEU A 132 5.85 -25.29 -9.90
N VAL A 133 5.30 -24.85 -8.77
CA VAL A 133 6.07 -24.21 -7.70
C VAL A 133 7.14 -25.14 -7.13
N THR A 134 6.89 -26.45 -7.09
CA THR A 134 7.88 -27.45 -6.65
C THR A 134 8.99 -27.67 -7.69
N LEU A 135 8.66 -27.56 -8.98
CA LEU A 135 9.62 -27.66 -10.09
C LEU A 135 10.55 -26.44 -10.15
N GLU A 136 10.00 -25.23 -10.02
CA GLU A 136 10.78 -23.98 -9.98
C GLU A 136 11.76 -23.94 -8.80
N LYS A 137 11.32 -24.43 -7.62
CA LYS A 137 12.22 -24.63 -6.47
C LYS A 137 13.36 -25.60 -6.76
N LYS A 138 13.15 -26.62 -7.58
CA LYS A 138 14.21 -27.55 -8.01
C LYS A 138 15.18 -26.91 -9.01
N HIS A 139 14.74 -25.93 -9.78
CA HIS A 139 15.58 -25.16 -10.71
C HIS A 139 16.35 -24.02 -10.02
N GLY A 140 16.25 -23.89 -8.69
CA GLY A 140 17.01 -22.93 -7.90
C GLY A 140 16.28 -21.60 -7.65
N VAL A 141 14.98 -21.51 -7.97
CA VAL A 141 14.17 -20.33 -7.66
C VAL A 141 13.68 -20.39 -6.21
N GLU A 142 14.16 -19.49 -5.35
CA GLU A 142 13.66 -19.35 -3.97
C GLU A 142 12.22 -18.79 -4.00
N ILE A 143 11.27 -19.59 -3.49
CA ILE A 143 9.84 -19.24 -3.31
C ILE A 143 9.42 -19.77 -1.93
N GLU A 144 9.24 -18.91 -0.93
CA GLU A 144 8.70 -19.31 0.39
C GLU A 144 7.27 -18.78 0.58
N MET A 145 6.35 -19.66 1.00
CA MET A 145 4.93 -19.35 1.26
C MET A 145 4.73 -19.03 2.74
N THR A 146 5.13 -17.84 3.17
CA THR A 146 4.71 -17.30 4.47
C THR A 146 4.79 -15.78 4.39
N CYS A 147 3.65 -15.09 4.34
CA CYS A 147 3.58 -13.63 4.48
C CYS A 147 3.18 -13.24 5.91
N THR A 148 3.88 -12.31 6.57
CA THR A 148 3.37 -11.66 7.80
C THR A 148 4.10 -10.36 8.12
N ILE A 149 3.36 -9.25 8.29
CA ILE A 149 3.82 -7.94 8.80
C ILE A 149 3.44 -7.85 10.30
N PRO A 150 4.29 -7.53 11.30
CA PRO A 150 3.98 -7.84 12.71
C PRO A 150 3.12 -6.79 13.41
N SER A 151 3.09 -5.54 12.96
CA SER A 151 2.22 -4.50 13.53
C SER A 151 0.87 -4.44 12.80
N GLN A 152 0.89 -4.60 11.47
CA GLN A 152 -0.28 -4.67 10.61
C GLN A 152 -1.04 -5.99 10.82
N ALA A 153 -0.38 -7.16 10.79
CA ALA A 153 -1.04 -8.44 11.07
C ALA A 153 -1.64 -8.50 12.46
N ARG A 154 -1.11 -7.79 13.46
CA ARG A 154 -1.73 -7.74 14.80
C ARG A 154 -3.01 -6.92 14.85
N ILE A 155 -3.16 -5.90 14.00
CA ILE A 155 -4.40 -5.13 13.86
C ILE A 155 -5.36 -5.87 12.92
N ASP A 156 -4.88 -6.48 11.85
CA ASP A 156 -5.70 -7.23 10.88
C ASP A 156 -6.19 -8.56 11.42
N GLU A 157 -5.37 -9.31 12.18
CA GLU A 157 -5.80 -10.47 12.97
C GLU A 157 -6.80 -10.04 14.04
N LEU A 158 -6.61 -8.86 14.63
CA LEU A 158 -7.52 -8.32 15.63
C LEU A 158 -8.86 -7.92 15.00
N LEU A 159 -8.87 -7.24 13.85
CA LEU A 159 -10.06 -6.87 13.10
C LEU A 159 -10.77 -8.09 12.49
N TRP A 160 -10.01 -9.05 11.96
CA TRP A 160 -10.52 -10.28 11.39
C TRP A 160 -11.15 -11.16 12.46
N SER A 161 -10.48 -11.36 13.61
CA SER A 161 -11.11 -12.15 14.67
C SER A 161 -12.20 -11.37 15.40
N PHE A 162 -12.20 -10.02 15.42
CA PHE A 162 -13.38 -9.26 15.81
C PHE A 162 -14.56 -9.56 14.90
N SER A 163 -14.37 -9.47 13.58
CA SER A 163 -15.40 -9.83 12.61
C SER A 163 -15.87 -11.28 12.82
N ALA A 164 -14.95 -12.23 13.01
CA ALA A 164 -15.29 -13.64 13.24
C ALA A 164 -16.08 -13.87 14.55
N ILE A 165 -15.70 -13.20 15.65
CA ILE A 165 -16.37 -13.29 16.95
C ILE A 165 -17.77 -12.65 16.88
N TYR A 166 -17.90 -11.44 16.31
CA TYR A 166 -19.21 -10.79 16.17
C TYR A 166 -20.10 -11.45 15.13
N HIS A 167 -19.53 -12.19 14.17
CA HIS A 167 -20.28 -13.03 13.24
C HIS A 167 -20.80 -14.32 13.91
N LYS A 168 -20.04 -14.87 14.88
CA LYS A 168 -20.41 -16.08 15.63
C LYS A 168 -21.31 -15.82 16.84
N LEU A 169 -21.25 -14.63 17.45
CA LEU A 169 -22.09 -14.24 18.60
C LEU A 169 -23.49 -13.82 18.11
N PRO A 170 -24.53 -14.67 18.19
CA PRO A 170 -25.76 -14.44 17.45
C PRO A 170 -26.73 -13.42 18.07
N LYS A 171 -26.34 -12.61 19.08
CA LYS A 171 -27.34 -12.07 20.02
C LYS A 171 -27.28 -10.60 20.47
N ARG A 172 -26.29 -9.76 20.12
CA ARG A 172 -26.28 -8.36 20.65
C ARG A 172 -25.77 -7.25 19.70
N PRO A 173 -26.25 -7.15 18.45
CA PRO A 173 -25.87 -6.06 17.53
C PRO A 173 -26.33 -4.65 17.96
N ARG A 174 -27.10 -4.50 19.05
CA ARG A 174 -27.58 -3.20 19.53
C ARG A 174 -26.52 -2.38 20.29
N GLU A 175 -25.56 -3.03 20.95
CA GLU A 175 -24.59 -2.35 21.84
C GLU A 175 -23.36 -1.79 21.09
N LEU A 176 -23.04 -2.32 19.91
CA LEU A 176 -21.93 -1.90 19.05
C LEU A 176 -22.37 -1.81 17.58
N LYS A 177 -23.60 -1.34 17.35
CA LYS A 177 -24.20 -1.28 16.02
C LYS A 177 -23.33 -0.50 15.03
N GLU A 178 -22.72 0.60 15.44
CA GLU A 178 -21.84 1.41 14.58
C GLU A 178 -20.57 0.65 14.16
N VAL A 179 -19.94 -0.09 15.08
CA VAL A 179 -18.75 -0.92 14.78
C VAL A 179 -19.13 -2.09 13.90
N TYR A 180 -20.26 -2.72 14.21
CA TYR A 180 -20.79 -3.82 13.43
C TYR A 180 -21.17 -3.37 12.02
N ASP A 181 -21.87 -2.24 11.86
CA ASP A 181 -22.25 -1.67 10.58
C ASP A 181 -21.02 -1.26 9.77
N ILE A 182 -19.96 -0.75 10.41
CA ILE A 182 -18.69 -0.44 9.75
C ILE A 182 -17.96 -1.73 9.34
N LEU A 183 -17.87 -2.74 10.21
CA LEU A 183 -17.24 -4.05 9.93
C LEU A 183 -18.04 -4.92 8.94
N GLN A 184 -19.37 -4.75 8.89
CA GLN A 184 -20.30 -5.44 7.99
C GLN A 184 -20.50 -4.69 6.68
N ASP A 185 -20.11 -3.41 6.61
CA ASP A 185 -20.01 -2.70 5.34
C ASP A 185 -19.20 -3.58 4.39
N ASN A 186 -19.82 -3.99 3.28
CA ASN A 186 -19.22 -4.89 2.31
C ASN A 186 -17.96 -4.27 1.66
N THR A 187 -17.63 -3.01 1.97
CA THR A 187 -16.36 -2.35 1.63
C THR A 187 -15.16 -2.77 2.51
N LEU A 188 -15.38 -3.35 3.69
CA LEU A 188 -14.30 -3.84 4.59
C LEU A 188 -14.06 -5.35 4.52
N LYS A 189 -14.94 -6.12 3.84
CA LYS A 189 -14.72 -7.55 3.61
C LYS A 189 -13.58 -7.74 2.60
N HIS A 190 -12.39 -8.04 3.11
CA HIS A 190 -11.15 -8.19 2.36
C HIS A 190 -10.65 -6.91 1.68
N ILE A 191 -10.25 -5.92 2.48
CA ILE A 191 -9.28 -4.94 1.96
C ILE A 191 -8.00 -5.73 1.66
N ARG A 192 -7.77 -6.01 0.37
CA ARG A 192 -6.46 -6.45 -0.09
C ARG A 192 -5.52 -5.25 0.03
N GLU A 193 -4.29 -5.49 0.45
CA GLU A 193 -3.24 -4.44 0.47
C GLU A 193 -2.98 -3.87 -0.96
N ASP A 194 -3.44 -4.61 -1.98
CA ASP A 194 -3.44 -4.23 -3.40
C ASP A 194 -4.62 -3.32 -3.81
N ASP A 195 -5.59 -3.05 -2.92
CA ASP A 195 -6.72 -2.18 -3.25
C ASP A 195 -6.27 -0.72 -3.27
N THR A 196 -6.50 -0.04 -4.39
CA THR A 196 -6.23 1.40 -4.57
C THR A 196 -6.74 2.31 -3.44
N ARG A 197 -7.78 1.89 -2.69
CA ARG A 197 -8.39 2.67 -1.60
C ARG A 197 -8.04 2.17 -0.21
N TRP A 198 -7.10 1.23 -0.07
CA TRP A 198 -6.77 0.59 1.21
C TRP A 198 -6.50 1.62 2.33
N LEU A 199 -5.82 2.72 2.01
CA LEU A 199 -5.44 3.76 2.98
C LEU A 199 -6.66 4.44 3.58
N GLU A 200 -7.61 4.85 2.75
CA GLU A 200 -8.81 5.55 3.17
C GLU A 200 -9.74 4.62 3.97
N HIS A 201 -9.90 3.38 3.49
CA HIS A 201 -10.65 2.37 4.24
C HIS A 201 -10.01 2.10 5.62
N ARG A 202 -8.67 2.03 5.69
CA ARG A 202 -7.94 1.85 6.94
C ARG A 202 -8.13 3.03 7.88
N ARG A 203 -8.08 4.27 7.38
CA ARG A 203 -8.33 5.47 8.19
C ARG A 203 -9.73 5.48 8.79
N ARG A 204 -10.76 5.17 7.99
CA ARG A 204 -12.16 5.08 8.45
C ARG A 204 -12.32 4.02 9.54
N LEU A 205 -11.74 2.84 9.34
CA LEU A 205 -11.83 1.76 10.30
C LEU A 205 -11.17 2.10 11.65
N LEU A 206 -9.96 2.69 11.63
CA LEU A 206 -9.29 3.08 12.86
C LEU A 206 -9.96 4.25 13.56
N ALA A 207 -10.60 5.16 12.81
CA ALA A 207 -11.42 6.21 13.38
C ALA A 207 -12.67 5.65 14.06
N ALA A 208 -13.35 4.69 13.43
CA ALA A 208 -14.47 3.97 14.03
C ALA A 208 -14.06 3.23 15.31
N LEU A 209 -12.94 2.51 15.25
CA LEU A 209 -12.39 1.78 16.38
C LEU A 209 -12.08 2.72 17.56
N ASP A 210 -11.49 3.88 17.31
CA ASP A 210 -11.22 4.89 18.34
C ASP A 210 -12.49 5.44 18.98
N THR A 211 -13.55 5.66 18.19
CA THR A 211 -14.85 6.15 18.69
C THR A 211 -15.52 5.13 19.60
N CYS A 212 -15.56 3.85 19.21
CA CYS A 212 -16.25 2.80 19.95
C CYS A 212 -15.39 2.09 21.00
N TYR A 213 -14.14 2.52 21.16
CA TYR A 213 -13.15 1.81 21.95
C TYR A 213 -13.57 1.55 23.41
N PRO A 214 -14.16 2.52 24.15
CA PRO A 214 -14.62 2.29 25.52
C PRO A 214 -15.75 1.26 25.63
N GLU A 215 -16.74 1.35 24.74
CA GLU A 215 -17.89 0.45 24.67
C GLU A 215 -17.43 -0.97 24.33
N LEU A 216 -16.45 -1.10 23.43
CA LEU A 216 -15.85 -2.37 23.05
C LEU A 216 -15.19 -3.07 24.25
N ILE A 217 -14.38 -2.34 25.01
CA ILE A 217 -13.71 -2.90 26.21
C ILE A 217 -14.75 -3.29 27.27
N LYS A 218 -15.77 -2.46 27.50
CA LYS A 218 -16.86 -2.77 28.44
C LYS A 218 -17.63 -4.02 28.03
N HIS A 219 -17.94 -4.17 26.75
CA HIS A 219 -18.66 -5.33 26.22
C HIS A 219 -17.83 -6.61 26.35
N LEU A 220 -16.54 -6.57 25.97
CA LEU A 220 -15.63 -7.70 26.15
C LEU A 220 -15.46 -8.09 27.61
N GLY A 221 -15.36 -7.12 28.52
CA GLY A 221 -15.35 -7.34 29.97
C GLY A 221 -16.59 -8.08 30.45
N ASN A 222 -17.78 -7.61 30.06
CA ASN A 222 -19.05 -8.24 30.43
C ASN A 222 -19.15 -9.70 29.93
N ILE A 223 -18.67 -10.00 28.72
CA ILE A 223 -18.65 -11.38 28.20
C ILE A 223 -17.71 -12.27 29.02
N CYS A 224 -16.51 -11.74 29.34
CA CYS A 224 -15.50 -12.47 30.10
C CYS A 224 -15.93 -12.78 31.55
N GLU A 225 -16.77 -11.91 32.14
CA GLU A 225 -17.36 -12.08 33.48
C GLU A 225 -18.54 -13.03 33.51
N ARG A 226 -19.39 -13.02 32.46
CA ARG A 226 -20.60 -13.85 32.39
C ARG A 226 -20.33 -15.32 32.06
N HIS A 227 -19.11 -15.66 31.66
CA HIS A 227 -18.75 -17.00 31.18
C HIS A 227 -19.68 -17.50 30.04
N ASP A 228 -20.15 -16.58 29.18
CA ASP A 228 -21.18 -16.85 28.16
C ASP A 228 -20.77 -17.97 27.15
N THR A 229 -19.46 -18.23 26.96
CA THR A 229 -18.92 -19.26 26.06
C THR A 229 -17.62 -19.87 26.63
N GLU A 230 -17.66 -21.07 27.23
CA GLU A 230 -16.51 -21.69 27.91
C GLU A 230 -15.28 -21.90 27.00
N GLU A 231 -15.48 -22.20 25.70
CA GLU A 231 -14.38 -22.45 24.75
C GLU A 231 -13.68 -21.16 24.25
N GLU A 232 -14.41 -20.05 24.09
CA GLU A 232 -13.87 -18.79 23.53
C GLU A 232 -13.41 -17.78 24.60
N THR A 233 -13.78 -18.01 25.88
CA THR A 233 -13.45 -17.14 27.02
C THR A 233 -11.94 -16.88 27.19
N PRO A 234 -11.02 -17.87 27.03
CA PRO A 234 -9.58 -17.63 27.17
C PRO A 234 -9.03 -16.67 26.10
N THR A 235 -9.51 -16.80 24.86
CA THR A 235 -9.15 -15.92 23.75
C THR A 235 -9.64 -14.51 24.02
N LEU A 236 -10.91 -14.33 24.38
CA LEU A 236 -11.47 -13.01 24.69
C LEU A 236 -10.77 -12.31 25.86
N ARG A 237 -10.34 -13.06 26.88
CA ARG A 237 -9.54 -12.51 27.99
C ARG A 237 -8.16 -12.04 27.55
N SER A 238 -7.47 -12.82 26.72
CA SER A 238 -6.18 -12.41 26.13
C SER A 238 -6.33 -11.11 25.33
N TRP A 239 -7.43 -10.95 24.62
CA TRP A 239 -7.74 -9.76 23.85
C TRP A 239 -8.03 -8.56 24.73
N LEU A 240 -8.88 -8.75 25.74
CA LEU A 240 -9.16 -7.72 26.73
C LEU A 240 -7.86 -7.24 27.37
N MET A 241 -6.97 -8.15 27.79
CA MET A 241 -5.65 -7.79 28.33
C MET A 241 -4.82 -6.95 27.35
N ARG A 242 -4.80 -7.32 26.06
CA ARG A 242 -4.08 -6.56 25.02
C ARG A 242 -4.69 -5.17 24.81
N LEU A 243 -6.01 -5.07 24.78
CA LEU A 243 -6.73 -3.82 24.59
C LEU A 243 -6.65 -2.90 25.80
N THR A 244 -6.54 -3.45 27.02
CA THR A 244 -6.37 -2.69 28.26
C THR A 244 -4.90 -2.40 28.59
N HIS A 245 -3.96 -2.84 27.77
CA HIS A 245 -2.57 -2.41 27.90
C HIS A 245 -2.38 -1.09 27.16
N PHE A 246 -1.81 -0.08 27.83
CA PHE A 246 -1.69 1.27 27.29
C PHE A 246 -0.91 1.38 25.97
N ARG A 247 -0.06 0.39 25.68
CA ARG A 247 0.66 0.26 24.41
C ARG A 247 -0.29 0.24 23.20
N PHE A 248 -1.48 -0.37 23.32
CA PHE A 248 -2.44 -0.45 22.23
C PHE A 248 -3.02 0.92 21.81
N PRO A 249 -3.72 1.67 22.69
CA PRO A 249 -4.28 2.97 22.32
C PRO A 249 -3.20 3.97 21.90
N LEU A 250 -1.99 3.89 22.48
CA LEU A 250 -0.86 4.74 22.11
C LEU A 250 -0.40 4.49 20.67
N HIS A 251 -0.17 3.23 20.27
CA HIS A 251 0.16 2.91 18.89
C HIS A 251 -1.00 3.12 17.92
N LEU A 252 -2.25 2.92 18.35
CA LEU A 252 -3.43 3.22 17.53
C LEU A 252 -3.49 4.71 17.18
N ALA A 253 -3.29 5.59 18.18
CA ALA A 253 -3.25 7.03 17.98
C ALA A 253 -2.09 7.42 17.05
N PHE A 254 -0.90 6.89 17.28
CA PHE A 254 0.28 7.17 16.45
C PHE A 254 0.10 6.72 14.99
N TYR A 255 -0.46 5.52 14.78
CA TYR A 255 -0.72 5.02 13.45
C TYR A 255 -1.77 5.87 12.71
N ARG A 256 -2.79 6.40 13.42
CA ARG A 256 -3.74 7.34 12.83
C ARG A 256 -3.09 8.66 12.41
N ASP A 257 -2.14 9.18 13.20
CA ASP A 257 -1.37 10.37 12.84
C ASP A 257 -0.54 10.11 11.56
N ILE A 258 0.13 8.95 11.46
CA ILE A 258 0.88 8.55 10.26
C ILE A 258 -0.02 8.42 9.03
N LEU A 259 -1.15 7.70 9.14
CA LEU A 259 -2.03 7.48 7.99
C LEU A 259 -2.70 8.78 7.52
N GLN A 260 -2.96 9.73 8.42
CA GLN A 260 -3.39 11.07 8.04
C GLN A 260 -2.35 11.70 7.13
N GLU A 261 -1.09 11.74 7.57
CA GLU A 261 -0.01 12.39 6.84
C GLU A 261 0.25 11.72 5.47
N LEU A 262 0.28 10.38 5.43
CA LEU A 262 0.38 9.64 4.17
C LEU A 262 -0.78 9.93 3.22
N SER A 263 -1.97 10.21 3.75
CA SER A 263 -3.10 10.59 2.92
C SER A 263 -2.92 11.97 2.31
N GLU A 264 -2.35 12.93 3.04
CA GLU A 264 -2.05 14.26 2.49
C GLU A 264 -1.04 14.16 1.33
N VAL A 265 -0.05 13.27 1.43
CA VAL A 265 0.88 12.96 0.33
C VAL A 265 0.12 12.47 -0.91
N LEU A 266 -0.85 11.58 -0.76
CA LEU A 266 -1.67 11.12 -1.90
C LEU A 266 -2.54 12.24 -2.48
N MET A 267 -3.07 13.11 -1.62
CA MET A 267 -3.90 14.24 -2.03
C MET A 267 -3.12 15.26 -2.87
N LEU A 268 -1.79 15.34 -2.76
CA LEU A 268 -0.98 16.17 -3.67
C LEU A 268 -1.23 15.83 -5.14
N PHE A 269 -1.33 14.54 -5.45
CA PHE A 269 -1.53 14.05 -6.82
C PHE A 269 -2.99 14.10 -7.26
N GLN A 270 -3.94 14.30 -6.34
CA GLN A 270 -5.37 14.41 -6.66
C GLN A 270 -5.83 15.83 -6.97
N LYS A 271 -4.92 16.81 -7.00
CA LYS A 271 -5.23 18.18 -7.41
C LYS A 271 -5.21 18.32 -8.93
N GLU A 272 -5.95 19.30 -9.46
CA GLU A 272 -5.80 19.72 -10.85
C GLU A 272 -4.52 20.56 -11.02
N GLY A 273 -3.83 20.42 -12.16
CA GLY A 273 -2.68 21.27 -12.50
C GLY A 273 -1.45 21.06 -11.61
N VAL A 274 -1.15 19.83 -11.24
CA VAL A 274 0.04 19.47 -10.45
C VAL A 274 1.30 19.68 -11.30
N SER A 275 2.21 20.55 -10.84
CA SER A 275 3.55 20.74 -11.43
C SER A 275 4.58 19.85 -10.73
N VAL A 276 5.72 19.59 -11.39
CA VAL A 276 6.85 18.88 -10.74
C VAL A 276 7.35 19.65 -9.51
N ALA A 277 7.38 20.98 -9.59
CA ALA A 277 7.76 21.82 -8.45
C ALA A 277 6.83 21.61 -7.24
N HIS A 278 5.52 21.54 -7.49
CA HIS A 278 4.52 21.25 -6.44
C HIS A 278 4.73 19.88 -5.80
N VAL A 279 5.07 18.86 -6.60
CA VAL A 279 5.37 17.51 -6.09
C VAL A 279 6.62 17.52 -5.22
N ILE A 280 7.72 18.12 -5.69
CA ILE A 280 8.98 18.18 -4.95
C ILE A 280 8.79 18.89 -3.61
N GLU A 281 8.15 20.05 -3.62
CA GLU A 281 7.90 20.83 -2.41
C GLU A 281 6.97 20.09 -1.45
N GLY A 282 5.82 19.61 -1.95
CA GLY A 282 4.82 18.94 -1.13
C GLY A 282 5.33 17.64 -0.50
N VAL A 283 6.05 16.80 -1.25
CA VAL A 283 6.64 15.57 -0.71
C VAL A 283 7.65 15.91 0.38
N LYS A 284 8.53 16.89 0.18
CA LYS A 284 9.49 17.33 1.20
C LYS A 284 8.80 17.86 2.46
N THR A 285 7.74 18.64 2.31
CA THR A 285 6.95 19.12 3.46
C THR A 285 6.40 17.97 4.28
N HIS A 286 5.76 16.98 3.66
CA HIS A 286 5.18 15.84 4.37
C HIS A 286 6.25 14.88 4.93
N GLN A 287 7.40 14.74 4.25
CA GLN A 287 8.56 14.04 4.81
C GLN A 287 9.04 14.70 6.10
N GLN A 288 9.14 16.04 6.13
CA GLN A 288 9.51 16.77 7.33
C GLN A 288 8.50 16.56 8.46
N VAL A 289 7.19 16.63 8.16
CA VAL A 289 6.15 16.40 9.17
C VAL A 289 6.24 14.99 9.76
N LEU A 290 6.48 13.97 8.93
CA LEU A 290 6.72 12.60 9.39
C LEU A 290 7.98 12.50 10.26
N GLU A 291 9.09 13.12 9.85
CA GLU A 291 10.33 13.17 10.61
C GLU A 291 10.15 13.85 11.98
N ASP A 292 9.39 14.95 12.02
CA ASP A 292 9.06 15.63 13.27
C ASP A 292 8.30 14.70 14.23
N MET A 293 7.53 13.71 13.74
CA MET A 293 6.86 12.72 14.58
C MET A 293 7.82 11.81 15.39
N ILE A 294 9.12 11.82 15.08
CA ILE A 294 10.16 11.12 15.85
C ILE A 294 10.38 11.78 17.21
N THR A 295 10.25 13.11 17.27
CA THR A 295 10.54 13.90 18.48
C THR A 295 9.29 14.55 19.06
N CYS A 296 8.33 14.88 18.21
CA CYS A 296 7.11 15.59 18.55
C CYS A 296 5.87 14.72 18.35
N ASP A 297 4.90 14.83 19.24
CA ASP A 297 3.67 14.04 19.11
C ASP A 297 2.74 14.62 18.04
N GLY A 298 2.13 13.72 17.26
CA GLY A 298 1.02 14.02 16.38
C GLY A 298 -0.25 14.40 17.16
N ALA A 299 -1.28 14.83 16.43
CA ALA A 299 -2.50 15.35 17.03
C ALA A 299 -3.26 14.28 17.84
N LYS A 300 -3.33 13.04 17.35
CA LYS A 300 -4.04 11.96 18.05
C LYS A 300 -3.27 11.49 19.28
N VAL A 301 -1.94 11.38 19.19
CA VAL A 301 -1.11 11.04 20.36
C VAL A 301 -1.23 12.12 21.44
N LYS A 302 -1.19 13.41 21.08
CA LYS A 302 -1.40 14.53 22.02
C LYS A 302 -2.74 14.43 22.75
N VAL A 303 -3.83 14.21 22.01
CA VAL A 303 -5.17 14.08 22.59
C VAL A 303 -5.26 12.90 23.56
N LEU A 304 -4.65 11.76 23.21
CA LEU A 304 -4.60 10.60 24.10
C LEU A 304 -3.83 10.95 25.40
N ARG A 305 -2.60 11.47 25.29
CA ARG A 305 -1.76 11.80 26.44
C ARG A 305 -2.39 12.84 27.37
N GLN A 306 -3.02 13.87 26.80
CA GLN A 306 -3.73 14.90 27.58
C GLN A 306 -4.99 14.35 28.26
N GLY A 307 -5.66 13.39 27.64
CA GLY A 307 -6.87 12.76 28.18
C GLY A 307 -6.60 11.67 29.22
N VAL A 308 -5.35 11.22 29.37
CA VAL A 308 -4.98 10.20 30.36
C VAL A 308 -4.76 10.86 31.72
N SER A 309 -5.52 10.40 32.72
CA SER A 309 -5.35 10.79 34.11
C SER A 309 -5.48 9.57 35.01
N GLN A 310 -4.54 9.40 35.96
CA GLN A 310 -4.51 8.24 36.87
C GLN A 310 -4.66 6.89 36.14
N ASP A 311 -3.90 6.71 35.05
CA ASP A 311 -3.93 5.52 34.19
C ASP A 311 -5.31 5.18 33.60
N ARG A 312 -6.18 6.20 33.48
CA ARG A 312 -7.52 6.08 32.90
C ARG A 312 -7.70 7.01 31.70
N TYR A 313 -8.40 6.52 30.68
CA TYR A 313 -8.79 7.28 29.49
C TYR A 313 -10.19 6.86 29.04
N ARG A 314 -11.08 7.83 28.76
CA ARG A 314 -12.47 7.59 28.32
C ARG A 314 -13.19 6.49 29.14
N GLY A 315 -12.97 6.46 30.46
CA GLY A 315 -13.60 5.49 31.37
C GLY A 315 -12.94 4.11 31.46
N VAL A 316 -11.91 3.84 30.65
CA VAL A 316 -11.13 2.60 30.66
C VAL A 316 -9.89 2.77 31.54
N SER A 317 -9.59 1.78 32.39
CA SER A 317 -8.33 1.67 33.12
C SER A 317 -7.30 0.88 32.31
N PHE A 318 -6.07 1.37 32.27
CA PHE A 318 -4.98 0.72 31.55
C PHE A 318 -3.90 0.17 32.47
N SER A 319 -3.24 -0.90 32.02
CA SER A 319 -2.03 -1.44 32.62
C SER A 319 -0.78 -0.96 31.90
N GLN A 320 0.33 -0.89 32.64
CA GLN A 320 1.69 -0.67 32.11
C GLN A 320 1.84 0.63 31.32
N VAL A 321 1.27 1.73 31.83
CA VAL A 321 1.31 3.05 31.17
C VAL A 321 2.74 3.56 30.99
N ARG A 322 3.57 3.53 32.05
CA ARG A 322 4.96 4.03 32.00
C ARG A 322 5.84 3.22 31.05
N GLU A 323 5.79 1.90 31.15
CA GLU A 323 6.55 0.98 30.28
C GLU A 323 6.17 1.17 28.81
N ALA A 324 4.87 1.28 28.51
CA ALA A 324 4.39 1.53 27.16
C ALA A 324 4.88 2.88 26.60
N GLU A 325 4.98 3.92 27.43
CA GLU A 325 5.51 5.23 27.03
C GLU A 325 7.01 5.17 26.72
N ASP A 326 7.79 4.52 27.59
CA ASP A 326 9.24 4.35 27.39
C ASP A 326 9.52 3.54 26.11
N ASP A 327 8.81 2.43 25.90
CA ASP A 327 8.87 1.62 24.68
C ASP A 327 8.51 2.42 23.43
N PHE A 328 7.47 3.26 23.52
CA PHE A 328 6.99 4.06 22.40
C PHE A 328 8.02 5.09 21.96
N VAL A 329 8.63 5.81 22.91
CA VAL A 329 9.68 6.79 22.63
C VAL A 329 10.87 6.12 21.95
N ASN A 330 11.27 4.92 22.42
CA ASN A 330 12.40 4.18 21.86
C ASN A 330 12.11 3.54 20.49
N SER A 331 10.84 3.24 20.17
CA SER A 331 10.48 2.48 18.97
C SER A 331 9.90 3.32 17.83
N ARG A 332 9.29 4.48 18.10
CA ARG A 332 8.60 5.30 17.09
C ARG A 332 9.52 5.77 15.98
N GLY A 333 10.77 6.10 16.31
CA GLY A 333 11.78 6.54 15.34
C GLY A 333 11.98 5.51 14.23
N ARG A 334 12.12 4.22 14.56
CA ARG A 334 12.36 3.16 13.57
C ARG A 334 11.22 3.04 12.55
N LEU A 335 9.97 3.18 13.00
CA LEU A 335 8.82 3.12 12.10
C LEU A 335 8.82 4.30 11.12
N ILE A 336 9.03 5.52 11.63
CA ILE A 336 9.07 6.72 10.80
C ILE A 336 10.21 6.65 9.78
N HIS A 337 11.43 6.27 10.19
CA HIS A 337 12.55 6.13 9.25
C HIS A 337 12.26 5.14 8.13
N SER A 338 11.59 4.02 8.44
CA SER A 338 11.17 3.05 7.42
C SER A 338 10.18 3.65 6.41
N ILE A 339 9.22 4.43 6.88
CA ILE A 339 8.23 5.10 6.01
C ILE A 339 8.92 6.18 5.16
N LEU A 340 9.79 6.99 5.77
CA LEU A 340 10.57 8.01 5.09
C LEU A 340 11.44 7.40 4.00
N HIS A 341 12.11 6.28 4.28
CA HIS A 341 12.86 5.53 3.28
C HIS A 341 11.98 5.12 2.10
N CYS A 342 10.82 4.52 2.34
CA CYS A 342 9.89 4.15 1.27
C CYS A 342 9.40 5.36 0.45
N LEU A 343 9.12 6.50 1.10
CA LEU A 343 8.72 7.73 0.40
C LEU A 343 9.87 8.30 -0.44
N THR A 344 11.08 8.34 0.13
CA THR A 344 12.28 8.79 -0.58
C THR A 344 12.54 7.93 -1.80
N GLU A 345 12.54 6.60 -1.67
CA GLU A 345 12.71 5.69 -2.79
C GLU A 345 11.59 5.87 -3.84
N LYS A 346 10.35 6.03 -3.42
CA LYS A 346 9.22 6.20 -4.36
C LYS A 346 9.30 7.50 -5.17
N PHE A 347 9.81 8.57 -4.58
CA PHE A 347 9.84 9.91 -5.18
C PHE A 347 11.26 10.37 -5.55
N HIS A 348 12.26 9.48 -5.49
CA HIS A 348 13.66 9.85 -5.68
C HIS A 348 13.87 10.53 -7.04
N SER A 349 13.18 10.06 -8.09
CA SER A 349 13.34 10.55 -9.47
C SER A 349 13.07 12.05 -9.59
N PHE A 350 12.07 12.58 -8.88
CA PHE A 350 11.77 14.01 -8.86
C PHE A 350 12.91 14.87 -8.25
N THR A 351 13.82 14.26 -7.49
CA THR A 351 14.95 14.94 -6.84
C THR A 351 16.30 14.58 -7.45
N THR A 352 16.43 13.43 -8.10
CA THR A 352 17.70 12.96 -8.68
C THR A 352 17.79 13.21 -10.18
N ASP A 353 16.66 13.18 -10.90
CA ASP A 353 16.65 13.39 -12.34
C ASP A 353 16.76 14.89 -12.68
N GLU A 354 17.80 15.25 -13.42
CA GLU A 354 18.10 16.64 -13.74
C GLU A 354 17.06 17.26 -14.69
N VAL A 355 16.49 16.46 -15.60
CA VAL A 355 15.48 16.92 -16.58
C VAL A 355 14.17 17.19 -15.86
N LEU A 356 13.70 16.26 -15.02
CA LEU A 356 12.49 16.47 -14.21
C LEU A 356 12.65 17.67 -13.30
N ARG A 357 13.79 17.84 -12.63
CA ARG A 357 14.05 19.00 -11.79
C ARG A 357 14.03 20.31 -12.57
N ALA A 358 14.63 20.34 -13.77
CA ALA A 358 14.64 21.53 -14.62
C ALA A 358 13.23 21.99 -14.99
N THR A 359 12.24 21.09 -15.09
CA THR A 359 10.85 21.48 -15.40
C THR A 359 10.21 22.40 -14.36
N ALA A 360 10.71 22.39 -13.11
CA ALA A 360 10.23 23.28 -12.05
C ALA A 360 10.42 24.77 -12.38
N VAL A 361 11.32 25.09 -13.32
CA VAL A 361 11.59 26.45 -13.80
C VAL A 361 10.33 27.12 -14.37
N LEU A 362 9.37 26.35 -14.87
CA LEU A 362 8.13 26.88 -15.41
C LEU A 362 7.17 27.40 -14.33
N ASP A 363 7.37 27.06 -13.05
CA ASP A 363 6.46 27.44 -11.95
C ASP A 363 6.74 28.85 -11.39
N PRO A 364 5.92 29.87 -11.70
CA PRO A 364 6.19 31.24 -11.27
C PRO A 364 6.08 31.44 -9.77
N LYS A 365 5.44 30.51 -9.03
CA LYS A 365 5.37 30.58 -7.57
C LYS A 365 6.74 30.45 -6.92
N ASN A 366 7.67 29.76 -7.59
CA ASN A 366 9.01 29.48 -7.08
C ASN A 366 10.07 30.41 -7.66
N TRP A 367 9.67 31.44 -8.42
CA TRP A 367 10.62 32.35 -9.04
C TRP A 367 11.24 33.31 -8.02
N PRO A 368 12.56 33.55 -8.11
CA PRO A 368 13.23 34.55 -7.30
C PRO A 368 12.75 35.97 -7.62
N GLN A 369 13.01 36.91 -6.70
CA GLN A 369 12.71 38.33 -6.89
C GLN A 369 13.49 38.91 -8.07
N ASP A 370 14.78 38.58 -8.19
CA ASP A 370 15.59 38.90 -9.36
C ASP A 370 15.48 37.78 -10.41
N LEU A 371 15.06 38.15 -11.61
CA LEU A 371 14.81 37.24 -12.74
C LEU A 371 15.96 37.18 -13.74
N THR A 372 17.01 37.97 -13.51
CA THR A 372 18.17 38.10 -14.37
C THR A 372 18.91 36.76 -14.46
N GLY A 373 19.01 36.20 -15.66
CA GLY A 373 19.65 34.90 -15.90
C GLY A 373 18.89 33.66 -15.36
N TYR A 374 17.88 33.84 -14.50
CA TYR A 374 17.16 32.72 -13.87
C TYR A 374 16.59 31.74 -14.89
N GLY A 375 16.78 30.43 -14.70
CA GLY A 375 16.17 29.43 -15.56
C GLY A 375 16.83 29.25 -16.92
N TYR A 376 17.96 29.91 -17.22
CA TYR A 376 18.61 29.78 -18.52
C TYR A 376 19.16 28.37 -18.72
N ASP A 377 19.91 27.86 -17.74
CA ASP A 377 20.54 26.53 -17.80
C ASP A 377 19.48 25.43 -17.81
N GLU A 378 18.41 25.58 -17.02
CA GLU A 378 17.28 24.64 -16.98
C GLU A 378 16.56 24.57 -18.33
N ILE A 379 16.25 25.71 -18.94
CA ILE A 379 15.61 25.72 -20.26
C ILE A 379 16.56 25.19 -21.33
N GLN A 380 17.85 25.50 -21.27
CA GLN A 380 18.84 24.97 -22.21
C GLN A 380 18.93 23.44 -22.12
N LEU A 381 18.97 22.89 -20.90
CA LEU A 381 18.97 21.45 -20.67
C LEU A 381 17.71 20.79 -21.26
N LEU A 382 16.54 21.38 -21.01
CA LEU A 382 15.25 20.87 -21.48
C LEU A 382 15.13 20.92 -23.01
N LEU A 383 15.57 22.01 -23.64
CA LEU A 383 15.59 22.16 -25.10
C LEU A 383 16.52 21.13 -25.74
N HIS A 384 17.68 20.86 -25.13
CA HIS A 384 18.59 19.83 -25.61
C HIS A 384 18.01 18.42 -25.44
N HIS A 385 17.39 18.14 -24.29
CA HIS A 385 16.78 16.84 -24.02
C HIS A 385 15.64 16.50 -25.00
N TYR A 386 14.80 17.48 -25.34
CA TYR A 386 13.65 17.31 -26.25
C TYR A 386 13.94 17.75 -27.70
N GLU A 387 15.20 17.92 -28.09
CA GLU A 387 15.61 18.54 -29.36
C GLU A 387 14.95 17.89 -30.58
N SER A 388 14.91 16.55 -30.64
CA SER A 388 14.34 15.84 -31.82
C SER A 388 12.85 16.11 -32.01
N VAL A 389 12.08 16.16 -30.92
CA VAL A 389 10.63 16.39 -30.95
C VAL A 389 10.33 17.86 -31.23
N LEU A 390 11.11 18.76 -30.61
CA LEU A 390 10.97 20.20 -30.80
C LEU A 390 11.27 20.62 -32.25
N THR A 391 12.39 20.15 -32.80
CA THR A 391 12.80 20.45 -34.18
C THR A 391 11.83 19.88 -35.20
N HIS A 392 11.30 18.68 -34.97
CA HIS A 392 10.25 18.10 -35.81
C HIS A 392 8.99 18.98 -35.88
N ASN A 393 8.62 19.62 -34.77
CA ASN A 393 7.48 20.55 -34.67
C ASN A 393 7.83 22.00 -35.06
N GLY A 394 8.99 22.24 -35.69
CA GLY A 394 9.39 23.56 -36.18
C GLY A 394 9.88 24.53 -35.10
N CYS A 395 10.15 24.08 -33.88
CA CYS A 395 10.70 24.93 -32.82
C CYS A 395 12.17 25.28 -33.11
N ASN A 396 12.46 26.58 -33.09
CA ASN A 396 13.82 27.11 -33.06
C ASN A 396 14.30 27.25 -31.60
N THR A 397 15.25 26.40 -31.20
CA THR A 397 15.76 26.32 -29.82
C THR A 397 16.51 27.59 -29.38
N LEU A 398 17.16 28.31 -30.30
CA LEU A 398 17.82 29.59 -29.99
C LEU A 398 16.78 30.69 -29.71
N GLU A 399 15.72 30.75 -30.51
CA GLU A 399 14.62 31.68 -30.27
C GLU A 399 13.85 31.33 -28.99
N ALA A 400 13.69 30.04 -28.66
CA ALA A 400 13.07 29.62 -27.40
C ALA A 400 13.81 30.20 -26.17
N LEU A 401 15.14 30.23 -26.18
CA LEU A 401 15.94 30.84 -25.11
C LEU A 401 15.73 32.36 -25.02
N ALA A 402 15.67 33.04 -26.16
CA ALA A 402 15.40 34.48 -26.20
C ALA A 402 13.96 34.81 -25.75
N GLU A 403 13.00 33.99 -26.16
CA GLU A 403 11.60 34.07 -25.76
C GLU A 403 11.43 33.84 -24.26
N TRP A 404 12.16 32.89 -23.66
CA TRP A 404 12.12 32.63 -22.22
C TRP A 404 12.42 33.87 -21.38
N VAL A 405 13.43 34.65 -21.78
CA VAL A 405 13.79 35.91 -21.10
C VAL A 405 12.60 36.88 -21.09
N ARG A 406 11.92 37.02 -22.22
CA ARG A 406 10.76 37.91 -22.38
C ARG A 406 9.52 37.36 -21.65
N LEU A 407 9.26 36.05 -21.78
CA LEU A 407 8.09 35.37 -21.23
C LEU A 407 8.03 35.52 -19.71
N LYS A 408 9.14 35.28 -19.00
CA LYS A 408 9.17 35.42 -17.53
C LYS A 408 8.81 36.84 -17.07
N LEU A 409 9.32 37.86 -17.75
CA LEU A 409 9.01 39.25 -17.44
C LEU A 409 7.53 39.56 -17.68
N THR A 410 6.96 39.05 -18.77
CA THR A 410 5.53 39.16 -19.08
C THR A 410 4.67 38.46 -18.02
N ILE A 411 5.01 37.24 -17.62
CA ILE A 411 4.31 36.48 -16.57
C ILE A 411 4.35 37.24 -15.25
N ARG A 412 5.53 37.70 -14.82
CA ARG A 412 5.70 38.50 -13.60
C ARG A 412 4.82 39.75 -13.59
N LYS A 413 4.74 40.45 -14.72
CA LYS A 413 4.07 41.74 -14.84
C LYS A 413 2.54 41.61 -14.95
N HIS A 414 2.06 40.61 -15.68
CA HIS A 414 0.65 40.56 -16.10
C HIS A 414 -0.15 39.40 -15.49
N TYR A 415 0.51 38.40 -14.91
CA TYR A 415 -0.14 37.17 -14.44
C TYR A 415 0.17 36.85 -12.98
N HIS A 416 0.54 37.86 -12.19
CA HIS A 416 0.79 37.69 -10.76
C HIS A 416 -0.46 37.17 -10.04
N GLY A 417 -0.32 36.05 -9.31
CA GLY A 417 -1.41 35.43 -8.56
C GLY A 417 -2.42 34.66 -9.40
N VAL A 418 -2.23 34.55 -10.72
CA VAL A 418 -3.10 33.74 -11.59
C VAL A 418 -2.83 32.24 -11.32
N PRO A 419 -3.88 31.40 -11.15
CA PRO A 419 -3.71 29.96 -10.97
C PRO A 419 -2.98 29.28 -12.14
N TRP A 420 -2.24 28.21 -11.86
CA TRP A 420 -1.41 27.49 -12.83
C TRP A 420 -2.14 27.11 -14.12
N SER A 421 -3.33 26.51 -14.02
CA SER A 421 -4.13 26.10 -15.19
C SER A 421 -4.59 27.28 -16.03
N GLN A 422 -5.02 28.37 -15.38
CA GLN A 422 -5.46 29.58 -16.06
C GLN A 422 -4.29 30.30 -16.74
N LEU A 423 -3.14 30.40 -16.07
CA LEU A 423 -1.94 31.03 -16.61
C LEU A 423 -1.57 30.43 -17.97
N TRP A 424 -1.38 29.11 -18.01
CA TRP A 424 -0.96 28.44 -19.24
C TRP A 424 -2.07 28.46 -20.28
N GLY A 425 -3.33 28.27 -19.88
CA GLY A 425 -4.48 28.41 -20.79
C GLY A 425 -4.51 29.78 -21.49
N GLU A 426 -4.26 30.86 -20.77
CA GLU A 426 -4.20 32.20 -21.35
C GLU A 426 -2.97 32.41 -22.26
N LEU A 427 -1.80 31.89 -21.88
CA LEU A 427 -0.60 31.98 -22.71
C LEU A 427 -0.76 31.25 -24.05
N PHE A 428 -1.28 30.02 -24.04
CA PHE A 428 -1.55 29.26 -25.26
C PHE A 428 -2.66 29.85 -26.12
N THR A 429 -3.64 30.54 -25.52
CA THR A 429 -4.76 31.11 -26.28
C THR A 429 -4.44 32.50 -26.84
N ARG A 430 -3.78 33.35 -26.05
CA ARG A 430 -3.63 34.78 -26.36
C ARG A 430 -2.25 35.17 -26.84
N ARG A 431 -1.21 34.42 -26.47
CA ARG A 431 0.19 34.79 -26.72
C ARG A 431 0.99 33.72 -27.46
N ARG A 432 0.31 32.75 -28.09
CA ARG A 432 0.97 31.67 -28.83
C ARG A 432 1.91 32.17 -29.93
N LEU A 433 1.50 33.22 -30.65
CA LEU A 433 2.31 33.83 -31.71
C LEU A 433 3.50 34.64 -31.17
N GLU A 434 3.44 35.12 -29.92
CA GLU A 434 4.51 35.92 -29.31
C GLU A 434 5.63 35.03 -28.72
N TYR A 435 5.30 33.79 -28.37
CA TYR A 435 6.14 32.84 -27.62
C TYR A 435 6.09 31.44 -28.23
N GLU A 436 6.08 31.36 -29.56
CA GLU A 436 5.82 30.12 -30.29
C GLU A 436 6.80 29.00 -29.90
N ASN A 437 8.10 29.31 -29.84
CA ASN A 437 9.13 28.31 -29.64
C ASN A 437 9.18 27.80 -28.20
N ILE A 438 9.15 28.70 -27.21
CA ILE A 438 9.18 28.30 -25.79
C ILE A 438 7.88 27.60 -25.37
N LEU A 439 6.75 27.89 -26.02
CA LEU A 439 5.49 27.22 -25.72
C LEU A 439 5.45 25.77 -26.21
N HIS A 440 6.20 25.37 -27.23
CA HIS A 440 6.36 23.96 -27.59
C HIS A 440 6.99 23.17 -26.44
N LEU A 441 8.01 23.73 -25.79
CA LEU A 441 8.62 23.10 -24.61
C LEU A 441 7.64 23.06 -23.43
N ALA A 442 6.92 24.16 -23.18
CA ALA A 442 5.92 24.20 -22.13
C ALA A 442 4.81 23.16 -22.35
N GLU A 443 4.40 22.95 -23.61
CA GLU A 443 3.38 21.94 -23.98
C GLU A 443 3.82 20.54 -23.58
N ILE A 444 5.08 20.16 -23.85
CA ILE A 444 5.65 18.86 -23.44
C ILE A 444 5.59 18.67 -21.92
N ILE A 445 5.97 19.71 -21.16
CA ILE A 445 6.05 19.62 -19.69
C ILE A 445 4.64 19.58 -19.07
N LEU A 446 3.69 20.33 -19.63
CA LEU A 446 2.33 20.43 -19.09
C LEU A 446 1.49 19.18 -19.30
N VAL A 447 1.88 18.29 -20.22
CA VAL A 447 1.20 17.00 -20.45
C VAL A 447 1.71 15.86 -19.55
N PHE A 448 2.65 16.13 -18.64
CA PHE A 448 3.15 15.10 -17.73
C PHE A 448 2.01 14.54 -16.86
N PRO A 449 1.86 13.21 -16.76
CA PRO A 449 0.77 12.56 -16.02
C PRO A 449 1.07 12.55 -14.51
N LEU A 450 1.18 13.73 -13.91
CA LEU A 450 1.43 13.89 -12.48
C LEU A 450 0.16 13.77 -11.66
N SER A 451 -0.99 14.19 -12.21
CA SER A 451 -2.24 14.20 -11.48
C SER A 451 -3.04 12.91 -11.70
N THR A 452 -3.46 12.26 -10.62
CA THR A 452 -4.39 11.12 -10.62
C THR A 452 -5.85 11.57 -10.65
N HIS A 453 -6.12 12.86 -10.48
CA HIS A 453 -7.48 13.39 -10.42
C HIS A 453 -8.33 13.07 -11.66
N LYS A 454 -7.73 13.13 -12.86
CA LYS A 454 -8.41 12.73 -14.10
C LYS A 454 -8.75 11.24 -14.07
N LEU A 455 -7.84 10.39 -13.59
CA LEU A 455 -8.07 8.93 -13.47
C LEU A 455 -9.22 8.63 -12.51
N GLU A 456 -9.27 9.28 -11.35
CA GLU A 456 -10.37 9.09 -10.37
C GLU A 456 -11.73 9.51 -10.93
N ARG A 457 -11.79 10.62 -11.69
CA ARG A 457 -13.00 11.02 -12.42
C ARG A 457 -13.40 9.98 -13.47
N THR A 458 -12.43 9.44 -14.20
CA THR A 458 -12.65 8.38 -15.20
C THR A 458 -13.20 7.11 -14.57
N PHE A 459 -12.59 6.60 -13.49
CA PHE A 459 -13.10 5.42 -12.77
C PHE A 459 -14.47 5.66 -12.16
N SER A 460 -14.71 6.84 -11.57
CA SER A 460 -16.03 7.19 -11.02
C SER A 460 -17.10 7.24 -12.10
N THR A 461 -16.76 7.76 -13.29
CA THR A 461 -17.65 7.77 -14.45
C THR A 461 -17.90 6.35 -14.96
N MET A 462 -16.86 5.52 -15.04
CA MET A 462 -17.00 4.11 -15.41
C MET A 462 -17.97 3.38 -14.47
N CYS A 463 -17.85 3.57 -13.15
CA CYS A 463 -18.77 2.98 -12.17
C CYS A 463 -20.22 3.46 -12.32
N ARG A 464 -20.45 4.69 -12.79
CA ARG A 464 -21.79 5.21 -13.10
C ARG A 464 -22.35 4.60 -14.39
N VAL A 465 -21.50 4.38 -15.39
CA VAL A 465 -21.89 3.80 -16.69
C VAL A 465 -22.14 2.29 -16.57
N ARG A 466 -21.25 1.58 -15.86
CA ARG A 466 -21.38 0.15 -15.55
C ARG A 466 -22.16 -0.05 -14.26
N THR A 467 -23.48 -0.04 -14.40
CA THR A 467 -24.41 -0.45 -13.33
C THR A 467 -24.57 -1.98 -13.29
N ASP A 468 -25.17 -2.53 -12.24
CA ASP A 468 -25.51 -3.96 -12.11
C ASP A 468 -26.32 -4.52 -13.30
N TRP A 469 -27.07 -3.66 -14.00
CA TRP A 469 -27.86 -4.01 -15.18
C TRP A 469 -27.12 -3.81 -16.51
N ARG A 470 -25.90 -3.27 -16.47
CA ARG A 470 -25.05 -2.91 -17.63
C ARG A 470 -23.63 -3.48 -17.50
N VAL A 471 -23.51 -4.68 -16.93
CA VAL A 471 -22.19 -5.30 -16.65
C VAL A 471 -21.48 -5.73 -17.94
N ASN A 472 -22.22 -6.05 -19.01
CA ASN A 472 -21.70 -6.57 -20.28
C ASN A 472 -21.69 -5.52 -21.42
N LEU A 473 -21.46 -4.25 -21.12
CA LEU A 473 -21.18 -3.28 -22.17
C LEU A 473 -19.91 -3.70 -22.92
N ASP A 474 -19.98 -3.70 -24.24
CA ASP A 474 -18.79 -3.88 -25.05
C ASP A 474 -17.83 -2.70 -24.82
N THR A 475 -16.55 -2.93 -25.06
CA THR A 475 -15.49 -1.96 -24.76
C THR A 475 -15.66 -0.66 -25.55
N THR A 476 -16.13 -0.73 -26.79
CA THR A 476 -16.36 0.45 -27.64
C THR A 476 -17.51 1.30 -27.13
N THR A 477 -18.64 0.70 -26.79
CA THR A 477 -19.79 1.42 -26.20
C THR A 477 -19.43 1.99 -24.84
N LEU A 478 -18.65 1.28 -24.02
CA LEU A 478 -18.17 1.80 -22.74
C LEU A 478 -17.31 3.05 -22.94
N ASP A 479 -16.36 3.00 -23.88
CA ASP A 479 -15.47 4.13 -24.20
C ASP A 479 -16.27 5.33 -24.73
N ASP A 480 -17.17 5.12 -25.68
CA ASP A 480 -18.06 6.17 -26.22
C ASP A 480 -18.90 6.83 -25.11
N LEU A 481 -19.52 6.03 -24.24
CA LEU A 481 -20.34 6.54 -23.14
C LEU A 481 -19.50 7.30 -22.09
N MET A 482 -18.28 6.83 -21.82
CA MET A 482 -17.36 7.50 -20.92
C MET A 482 -16.87 8.81 -21.54
N GLN A 483 -16.49 8.83 -22.82
CA GLN A 483 -16.07 10.03 -23.53
C GLN A 483 -17.17 11.10 -23.55
N VAL A 484 -18.41 10.71 -23.87
CA VAL A 484 -19.57 11.61 -23.82
C VAL A 484 -19.82 12.10 -22.39
N SER A 485 -19.65 11.26 -21.37
CA SER A 485 -19.87 11.65 -19.97
C SER A 485 -18.78 12.56 -19.40
N ILE A 486 -17.54 12.44 -19.89
CA ILE A 486 -16.37 13.18 -19.38
C ILE A 486 -16.17 14.49 -20.14
N GLU A 487 -16.20 14.44 -21.48
CA GLU A 487 -15.87 15.56 -22.36
C GLU A 487 -17.09 16.21 -23.01
N GLY A 488 -18.26 15.54 -22.96
CA GLY A 488 -19.48 16.04 -23.57
C GLY A 488 -20.10 17.22 -22.82
N PRO A 489 -20.91 18.04 -23.52
CA PRO A 489 -21.64 19.13 -22.89
C PRO A 489 -22.64 18.59 -21.86
N SER A 490 -23.03 19.44 -20.91
CA SER A 490 -24.08 19.09 -19.95
C SER A 490 -25.39 18.76 -20.69
N ALA A 491 -26.29 18.00 -20.06
CA ALA A 491 -27.57 17.66 -20.67
C ALA A 491 -28.42 18.90 -21.02
N THR A 492 -28.21 20.03 -20.33
CA THR A 492 -28.89 21.30 -20.62
C THR A 492 -28.26 22.05 -21.81
N ASP A 493 -26.96 21.86 -22.03
CA ASP A 493 -26.21 22.54 -23.11
C ASP A 493 -26.09 21.68 -24.38
N PHE A 494 -26.47 20.39 -24.30
CA PHE A 494 -26.43 19.48 -25.43
C PHE A 494 -27.47 19.88 -26.49
N THR A 495 -27.00 20.09 -27.72
CA THR A 495 -27.84 20.33 -28.89
C THR A 495 -27.70 19.16 -29.86
N GLY A 496 -28.84 18.57 -30.26
CA GLY A 496 -28.87 17.44 -31.20
C GLY A 496 -28.61 17.84 -32.65
N ASP A 497 -28.49 19.13 -32.95
CA ASP A 497 -28.51 19.67 -34.31
C ASP A 497 -27.40 19.10 -35.19
N SER A 498 -26.19 18.96 -34.66
CA SER A 498 -25.05 18.36 -35.38
C SER A 498 -25.29 16.89 -35.71
N ALA A 499 -25.86 16.13 -34.76
CA ALA A 499 -26.17 14.71 -34.94
C ALA A 499 -27.32 14.52 -35.96
N VAL A 500 -28.38 15.34 -35.87
CA VAL A 500 -29.50 15.34 -36.81
C VAL A 500 -29.01 15.73 -38.22
N THR A 501 -28.18 16.76 -38.33
CA THR A 501 -27.60 17.20 -39.60
C THR A 501 -26.75 16.11 -40.23
N ARG A 502 -25.93 15.41 -39.44
CA ARG A 502 -25.12 14.28 -39.88
C ARG A 502 -25.98 13.12 -40.37
N TRP A 503 -26.96 12.68 -39.58
CA TRP A 503 -27.91 11.63 -39.95
C TRP A 503 -28.66 11.97 -41.24
N TRP A 504 -29.09 13.22 -41.40
CA TRP A 504 -29.79 13.69 -42.60
C TRP A 504 -28.91 13.73 -43.85
N ARG A 505 -27.61 14.01 -43.70
CA ARG A 505 -26.63 14.02 -44.80
C ARG A 505 -26.21 12.60 -45.19
N GLU A 506 -25.93 11.73 -44.23
CA GLU A 506 -25.48 10.36 -44.46
C GLU A 506 -26.63 9.45 -44.94
N GLY A 507 -27.84 9.59 -44.37
CA GLY A 507 -29.02 8.82 -44.80
C GLY A 507 -29.52 9.13 -46.22
N ARG A 508 -28.99 10.18 -46.87
CA ARG A 508 -29.29 10.53 -48.27
C ARG A 508 -28.33 9.92 -49.29
N GLN A 509 -27.15 9.42 -48.86
CA GLN A 509 -26.19 8.80 -49.80
C GLN A 509 -26.59 7.38 -50.20
N ASP A 510 -27.20 6.60 -49.29
CA ASP A 510 -27.54 5.19 -49.57
C ASP A 510 -28.73 5.00 -50.52
N LYS A 511 -29.62 6.01 -50.66
CA LYS A 511 -30.82 5.90 -51.51
C LYS A 511 -30.66 6.42 -52.94
N ARG A 512 -29.52 7.03 -53.31
CA ARG A 512 -29.33 7.65 -54.63
C ARG A 512 -28.48 6.84 -55.62
N LEU A 513 -27.90 5.72 -55.21
CA LEU A 513 -27.08 4.86 -56.09
C LEU A 513 -27.82 3.64 -56.70
N GLN A 514 -29.12 3.47 -56.46
CA GLN A 514 -29.93 2.38 -57.04
C GLN A 514 -30.97 2.83 -58.08
N ALA A 515 -30.75 3.97 -58.74
CA ALA A 515 -31.64 4.44 -59.80
C ALA A 515 -30.85 4.84 -61.06
N SER A 516 -30.24 3.85 -61.73
CA SER A 516 -29.84 3.98 -63.13
C SER A 516 -30.29 2.74 -63.92
N THR A 517 -31.48 2.88 -64.50
CA THR A 517 -31.97 2.40 -65.82
C THR A 517 -31.80 0.92 -66.22
N PRO A 518 -32.87 0.23 -66.66
CA PRO A 518 -32.77 -1.11 -67.23
C PRO A 518 -32.22 -1.05 -68.66
N SER A 519 -31.07 -1.66 -68.93
CA SER A 519 -30.64 -1.95 -70.30
C SER A 519 -31.28 -3.26 -70.77
N THR A 520 -32.22 -3.13 -71.69
CA THR A 520 -32.67 -4.21 -72.57
C THR A 520 -31.50 -4.70 -73.42
N GLY A 521 -31.22 -6.00 -73.40
CA GLY A 521 -30.25 -6.65 -74.29
C GLY A 521 -30.31 -8.17 -74.16
N ALA A 522 -31.18 -8.80 -74.95
CA ALA A 522 -31.20 -10.24 -75.16
C ALA A 522 -30.03 -10.69 -76.09
N PRO A 523 -29.65 -11.98 -76.09
CA PRO A 523 -28.33 -12.45 -76.50
C PRO A 523 -28.16 -12.63 -78.02
N SER A 524 -26.91 -12.53 -78.45
CA SER A 524 -26.44 -12.67 -79.83
C SER A 524 -26.42 -14.13 -80.34
N SER A 525 -27.01 -14.34 -81.52
CA SER A 525 -26.77 -15.46 -82.45
C SER A 525 -27.50 -15.09 -83.76
N LEU A 526 -26.88 -14.79 -84.91
CA LEU A 526 -26.17 -15.67 -85.87
C LEU A 526 -25.87 -14.83 -87.15
N PRO A 527 -25.16 -15.33 -88.20
CA PRO A 527 -24.04 -14.62 -88.84
C PRO A 527 -24.29 -14.34 -90.36
N PRO A 528 -23.25 -14.25 -91.22
CA PRO A 528 -23.03 -13.14 -92.14
C PRO A 528 -23.72 -13.28 -93.51
N THR A 529 -24.00 -12.14 -94.16
CA THR A 529 -23.66 -11.79 -95.56
C THR A 529 -24.00 -10.34 -95.83
#